data_AF-A0A353STU1-F1
#
_entry.id   AF-A0A353STU1-F1
#
_cell.length_a   1.000
_cell.length_b   1.000
_cell.length_c   1.000
_cell.angle_alpha   90.00
_cell.angle_beta   90.00
_cell.angle_gamma   90.00
#
_symmetry.space_group_name_H-M   'P 1'
#
loop_
_entity.id
_entity.type
_entity.pdbx_description
1 polymer ?
#
loop_
_entity_poly.entity_id
_entity_poly.type
_entity_poly.pdbx_seq_one_letter_code
_entity_poly.pdbx_strand_id
1 'polypeptide(L)' 'MKSSTRDRAEGTFHELKGKAKEIAGKLSDNPKLQAEGTGEKIAGKVQEKLGQVKKVLGK' A
#
# COMPACT_ATOMS: atom_id res chain seq x y z
N MET A 1 17.02 7.32 -22.28
CA MET A 1 16.46 6.15 -21.56
C MET A 1 17.29 5.85 -20.32
N LYS A 2 17.01 6.47 -19.16
CA LYS A 2 17.72 6.22 -17.86
C LYS A 2 16.84 6.47 -16.62
N SER A 3 15.53 6.56 -16.78
CA SER A 3 14.57 6.79 -15.69
C SER A 3 14.10 5.45 -15.08
N SER A 4 13.80 4.48 -15.93
CA SER A 4 13.20 3.19 -15.57
C SER A 4 13.96 2.36 -14.52
N THR A 5 15.27 2.50 -14.39
CA THR A 5 16.06 1.79 -13.36
C THR A 5 16.02 2.50 -12.00
N ARG A 6 15.97 3.84 -11.99
CA ARG A 6 15.85 4.64 -10.77
C ARG A 6 14.43 4.54 -10.20
N ASP A 7 13.42 4.63 -11.05
CA ASP A 7 12.02 4.43 -10.66
C ASP A 7 11.77 3.03 -10.08
N ARG A 8 12.39 1.99 -10.66
CA ARG A 8 12.34 0.63 -10.09
C ARG A 8 13.05 0.52 -8.75
N ALA A 9 14.22 1.15 -8.61
CA ALA A 9 14.95 1.15 -7.35
C ALA A 9 14.17 1.89 -6.25
N GLU A 10 13.59 3.05 -6.55
CA GLU A 10 12.73 3.79 -5.61
C GLU A 10 11.46 3.03 -5.24
N GLY A 11 10.79 2.40 -6.22
CA GLY A 11 9.62 1.56 -5.96
C GLY A 11 9.95 0.37 -5.06
N THR A 12 11.05 -0.33 -5.34
CA THR A 12 11.51 -1.47 -4.54
C THR A 12 11.90 -1.04 -3.12
N PHE A 13 12.54 0.13 -2.99
CA PHE A 13 12.90 0.70 -1.68
C PHE A 13 11.67 1.06 -0.86
N HIS A 14 10.62 1.60 -1.50
CA HIS A 14 9.36 1.91 -0.84
C HIS A 14 8.62 0.66 -0.38
N GLU A 15 8.56 -0.38 -1.21
CA GLU A 15 7.98 -1.68 -0.84
C GLU A 15 8.72 -2.34 0.33
N LEU A 16 10.06 -2.33 0.30
CA LEU A 16 10.87 -2.86 1.38
C LEU A 16 10.65 -2.09 2.69
N LYS A 17 10.59 -0.76 2.63
CA LYS A 17 10.32 0.10 3.80
C LYS A 17 8.91 -0.14 4.34
N GLY A 18 7.92 -0.30 3.47
CA GLY A 18 6.54 -0.64 3.83
C GLY A 18 6.45 -2.00 4.53
N LYS A 19 7.07 -3.03 3.94
CA LYS A 19 7.15 -4.37 4.56
C LYS A 19 7.88 -4.35 5.88
N ALA A 20 9.00 -3.62 5.98
CA ALA A 20 9.74 -3.49 7.22
C ALA A 20 8.90 -2.82 8.32
N LYS A 21 8.11 -1.79 8.00
CA LYS A 21 7.15 -1.18 8.92
C LYS A 21 6.00 -2.10 9.30
N GLU A 22 5.45 -2.87 8.37
CA GLU A 22 4.44 -3.89 8.67
C GLU A 22 4.98 -4.97 9.60
N ILE A 23 6.20 -5.46 9.33
CA ILE A 23 6.86 -6.47 10.16
C ILE A 23 7.15 -5.89 11.55
N ALA A 24 7.75 -4.70 11.63
CA ALA A 24 8.02 -4.04 12.91
C ALA A 24 6.72 -3.73 13.68
N GLY A 25 5.65 -3.31 13.00
CA GLY A 25 4.34 -3.08 13.62
C GLY A 25 3.69 -4.36 14.14
N LYS A 26 3.83 -5.48 13.41
CA LYS A 26 3.41 -6.81 13.87
C LYS A 26 4.25 -7.32 15.04
N LEU A 27 5.57 -7.13 14.98
CA LEU A 27 6.51 -7.60 16.01
C LEU A 27 6.41 -6.77 17.30
N SER A 28 6.07 -5.48 17.16
CA SER A 28 5.94 -4.55 18.29
C SER A 28 4.59 -4.64 19.01
N ASP A 29 3.69 -5.54 18.59
CA ASP A 29 2.34 -5.74 19.15
C ASP A 29 1.64 -4.41 19.51
N ASN A 30 1.77 -3.43 18.62
CA ASN A 30 1.32 -2.06 18.87
C ASN A 30 -0.10 -1.93 18.30
N PRO A 31 -1.15 -1.94 19.13
CA PRO A 31 -2.54 -1.93 18.67
C PRO A 31 -2.87 -0.68 17.85
N LYS A 32 -2.14 0.42 18.07
CA LYS A 32 -2.24 1.66 17.30
C LYS A 32 -1.83 1.49 15.84
N LEU A 33 -0.70 0.83 15.59
CA LEU A 33 -0.20 0.56 14.22
C LEU A 33 -1.02 -0.50 13.50
N GLN A 34 -1.53 -1.52 14.22
CA GLN A 34 -2.48 -2.47 13.64
C GLN A 34 -3.81 -1.81 13.25
N ALA A 35 -4.31 -0.89 14.07
CA ALA A 35 -5.54 -0.15 13.77
C ALA A 35 -5.37 0.75 12.55
N GLU A 36 -4.28 1.52 12.47
CA GLU A 36 -3.96 2.36 11.30
C GLU A 36 -3.80 1.50 10.03
N GLY A 37 -3.03 0.41 10.09
CA GLY A 37 -2.85 -0.47 8.94
C GLY A 37 -4.13 -1.19 8.50
N THR A 38 -5.04 -1.49 9.43
CA THR A 38 -6.35 -2.08 9.11
C THR A 38 -7.27 -1.05 8.46
N GLY A 39 -7.29 0.19 8.97
CA GLY A 39 -8.03 1.29 8.37
C GLY A 39 -7.58 1.60 6.94
N GLU A 40 -6.27 1.65 6.72
CA GLU A 40 -5.68 1.85 5.38
C GLU A 40 -6.03 0.72 4.40
N LYS A 41 -5.98 -0.54 4.86
CA LYS A 41 -6.39 -1.70 4.04
C LYS A 41 -7.86 -1.64 3.64
N ILE A 42 -8.74 -1.20 4.54
CA ILE A 42 -10.17 -1.06 4.25
C ILE A 42 -10.39 0.09 3.25
N ALA A 43 -9.78 1.25 3.48
CA ALA A 43 -9.87 2.40 2.57
C ALA A 43 -9.34 2.05 1.17
N GLY A 44 -8.21 1.37 1.08
CA GLY A 44 -7.64 0.89 -0.18
C GLY A 44 -8.57 -0.07 -0.92
N LYS A 45 -9.18 -1.04 -0.23
CA LYS A 45 -10.17 -1.94 -0.83
C LYS A 45 -11.42 -1.20 -1.31
N VAL A 46 -11.91 -0.21 -0.55
CA VAL A 46 -13.06 0.61 -0.96
C VAL A 46 -12.73 1.42 -2.21
N GLN A 47 -11.57 2.06 -2.25
CA GLN A 47 -11.10 2.83 -3.40
C GLN A 47 -10.89 1.93 -4.63
N GLU A 48 -10.34 0.74 -4.45
CA GLU A 48 -10.19 -0.26 -5.53
C GLU A 48 -11.55 -0.68 -6.08
N LYS A 49 -12.52 -0.99 -5.22
CA LYS A 49 -13.88 -1.32 -5.65
C LYS A 49 -14.55 -0.16 -6.37
N LEU A 50 -14.43 1.07 -5.87
CA LEU A 50 -14.95 2.26 -6.55
C LEU A 50 -14.27 2.48 -7.90
N GLY A 51 -12.96 2.23 -8.00
CA GLY A 51 -12.20 2.29 -9.25
C GLY A 51 -12.66 1.23 -10.26
N GLN A 52 -12.89 -0.01 -9.81
CA GLN A 52 -13.42 -1.08 -10.64
C GLN A 52 -14.86 -0.78 -11.09
N VAL A 53 -15.71 -0.29 -10.20
CA VAL A 53 -17.08 0.13 -10.53
C VAL A 53 -17.08 1.27 -11.55
N LYS A 54 -16.23 2.30 -11.37
CA LYS A 54 -16.04 3.36 -12.37
C LYS A 54 -15.50 2.82 -13.70
N LYS A 55 -14.64 1.81 -13.69
CA LYS A 55 -14.09 1.20 -14.90
C LYS A 55 -15.12 0.33 -15.64
N VAL A 56 -16.06 -0.28 -14.91
CA VAL A 56 -17.14 -1.11 -15.47
C VAL A 56 -18.32 -0.26 -15.94
N LEU A 57 -18.69 0.79 -15.18
CA LEU A 57 -19.72 1.75 -15.58
C LEU A 57 -19.21 2.77 -16.61
N GLY A 58 -17.90 3.05 -16.61
CA GLY A 58 -17.24 3.94 -17.56
C GLY A 58 -16.88 3.22 -18.86
N LYS A 59 -17.92 2.84 -19.60
CA LYS A 59 -17.96 3.10 -21.04
C LYS A 59 -18.71 4.41 -21.25
#